data_AF-A0A2E4J160-F1
#
_entry.id   AF-A0A2E4J160-F1
#
_cell.length_a   1.000
_cell.length_b   1.000
_cell.length_c   1.000
_cell.angle_alpha   90.00
_cell.angle_beta   90.00
_cell.angle_gamma   90.00
#
_symmetry.space_group_name_H-M   'P 1'
#
loop_
_entity.id
_entity.type
_entity.pdbx_description
1 polymer ?
#
loop_
_entity_poly.entity_id
_entity_poly.type
_entity_poly.pdbx_seq_one_letter_code
_entity_poly.pdbx_strand_id
1 'polypeptide(L)'
;MEILILLAPLFLIFELGQLVICERYVEIKQIECCGDPRAIGPNEWVSFLWTAILATYWVWMFLLLFERTSRVHGLVLLLISITGYLIRRACALKWVLVFLTFEGAVRIGLLFSPCAYAWRRL
;
A
#
# COMPACT_ATOMS: atom_id res chain seq x y z
N MET A 1 -22.19 0.35 10.17
CA MET A 1 -20.95 0.68 9.45
C MET A 1 -19.81 -0.28 9.87
N GLU A 2 -20.02 -1.60 9.72
CA GLU A 2 -18.97 -2.61 9.99
C GLU A 2 -18.31 -3.14 8.71
N ILE A 3 -18.97 -2.94 7.57
CA ILE A 3 -18.52 -3.34 6.23
C ILE A 3 -17.15 -2.73 5.89
N LEU A 4 -16.87 -1.51 6.36
CA LEU A 4 -15.58 -0.85 6.19
C LEU A 4 -14.44 -1.66 6.83
N ILE A 5 -14.65 -2.20 8.03
CA ILE A 5 -13.64 -3.01 8.72
C ILE A 5 -13.50 -4.38 8.04
N LEU A 6 -14.58 -4.91 7.48
CA LEU A 6 -14.58 -6.17 6.74
C LEU A 6 -13.76 -6.11 5.43
N LEU A 7 -13.49 -4.91 4.91
CA LEU A 7 -12.60 -4.70 3.76
C LEU A 7 -11.10 -4.75 4.12
N ALA A 8 -10.75 -4.68 5.41
CA ALA A 8 -9.36 -4.75 5.87
C ALA A 8 -8.59 -5.99 5.37
N PRO A 9 -9.12 -7.23 5.41
CA PRO A 9 -8.41 -8.40 4.90
C PRO A 9 -8.17 -8.34 3.39
N LEU A 10 -9.10 -7.75 2.62
CA LEU A 10 -8.91 -7.55 1.19
C LEU A 10 -7.73 -6.62 0.91
N PHE A 11 -7.64 -5.50 1.65
CA PHE A 11 -6.51 -4.58 1.50
C PHE A 11 -5.19 -5.14 2.05
N LEU A 12 -5.24 -6.02 3.04
CA LEU A 12 -4.06 -6.73 3.52
C LEU A 12 -3.47 -7.64 2.42
N ILE A 13 -4.31 -8.36 1.68
CA ILE A 13 -3.88 -9.15 0.52
C ILE A 13 -3.34 -8.23 -0.58
N PHE A 14 -3.98 -7.09 -0.81
CA PHE A 14 -3.50 -6.10 -1.77
C PHE A 14 -2.11 -5.56 -1.42
N GLU A 15 -1.86 -5.16 -0.17
CA GLU A 15 -0.54 -4.69 0.29
C GLU A 15 0.55 -5.75 0.13
N LEU A 16 0.25 -7.01 0.45
CA LEU A 16 1.17 -8.13 0.19
C LEU A 16 1.48 -8.27 -1.30
N GLY A 17 0.46 -8.19 -2.15
CA GLY A 17 0.63 -8.20 -3.60
C GLY A 17 1.44 -7.02 -4.12
N GLN A 18 1.26 -5.82 -3.56
CA GLN A 18 2.04 -4.65 -3.90
C GLN A 18 3.53 -4.85 -3.60
N LEU A 19 3.89 -5.44 -2.46
CA LEU A 19 5.28 -5.73 -2.13
C LEU A 19 5.93 -6.68 -3.13
N VAL A 20 5.26 -7.79 -3.46
CA VAL A 20 5.75 -8.78 -4.43
C VAL A 20 5.94 -8.16 -5.82
N ILE A 21 4.99 -7.32 -6.25
CA ILE A 21 5.06 -6.65 -7.55
C ILE A 21 6.14 -5.57 -7.54
N CYS A 22 6.24 -4.76 -6.48
CA CYS A 22 7.29 -3.76 -6.36
C CYS A 22 8.68 -4.38 -6.36
N GLU A 23 8.87 -5.54 -5.72
CA GLU A 23 10.13 -6.28 -5.80
C GLU A 23 10.43 -6.70 -7.24
N ARG A 24 9.44 -7.23 -7.97
CA ARG A 24 9.62 -7.68 -9.35
C ARG A 24 9.92 -6.56 -10.35
N TYR A 25 9.37 -5.37 -10.15
CA TYR A 25 9.54 -4.22 -11.06
C TYR A 25 10.66 -3.25 -10.62
N VAL A 26 11.14 -3.32 -9.38
CA VAL A 26 12.19 -2.44 -8.84
C VAL A 26 13.39 -3.27 -8.36
N GLU A 27 13.50 -4.50 -8.86
CA GLU A 27 14.53 -5.45 -8.44
C GLU A 27 15.92 -4.82 -8.62
N ILE A 28 16.81 -5.00 -7.63
CA ILE A 28 18.16 -4.42 -7.63
C ILE A 28 18.94 -4.82 -8.90
N LYS A 29 18.66 -6.04 -9.42
CA LYS A 29 19.24 -6.56 -10.67
C LYS A 29 18.84 -5.76 -11.92
N GLN A 30 17.65 -5.15 -11.95
CA GLN A 30 17.24 -4.30 -13.08
C GLN A 30 17.97 -2.95 -13.06
N ILE A 31 18.21 -2.41 -11.86
CA ILE A 31 18.97 -1.17 -11.66
C ILE A 31 20.44 -1.37 -12.05
N GLU A 32 21.03 -2.54 -11.72
CA GLU A 32 22.39 -2.91 -12.10
C GLU A 32 22.57 -3.08 -13.62
N CYS A 33 21.52 -3.49 -14.35
CA CYS A 33 21.51 -3.58 -15.81
C CYS A 33 21.24 -2.25 -16.53
N CYS A 34 21.19 -1.10 -15.83
CA CYS A 34 20.84 0.21 -16.40
C CYS A 34 19.48 0.26 -17.13
N GLY A 35 18.59 -0.71 -16.88
CA GLY A 35 17.22 -0.64 -17.38
C GLY A 35 16.44 0.35 -16.51
N ASP A 36 15.96 1.46 -17.10
CA ASP A 36 15.06 2.36 -16.35
C ASP A 36 13.75 1.60 -16.07
N PRO A 37 13.44 1.27 -14.80
CA PRO A 37 12.21 0.54 -14.49
C PRO A 37 10.95 1.35 -14.81
N ARG A 38 11.10 2.67 -15.05
CA ARG A 38 10.02 3.55 -15.50
C ARG A 38 9.71 3.39 -17.00
N ALA A 39 10.63 2.84 -17.78
CA ALA A 39 10.43 2.60 -19.21
C ALA A 39 9.76 1.24 -19.48
N ILE A 40 9.87 0.27 -18.57
CA ILE A 40 9.28 -1.07 -18.65
C ILE A 40 8.00 -1.10 -17.79
N GLY A 41 7.11 -0.14 -18.05
CA GLY A 41 5.84 -0.05 -17.35
C GLY A 41 4.94 -1.26 -17.63
N PRO A 42 4.08 -1.65 -16.67
CA PRO A 42 3.07 -2.66 -16.92
C PRO A 42 2.11 -2.22 -18.05
N ASN A 43 1.47 -3.19 -18.70
CA ASN A 43 0.45 -2.93 -19.73
C ASN A 43 -0.59 -1.92 -19.24
N GLU A 44 -1.13 -1.09 -20.14
CA GLU A 44 -2.05 0.01 -19.84
C GLU A 44 -3.26 -0.44 -19.01
N TRP A 45 -3.83 -1.60 -19.33
CA TRP A 45 -4.92 -2.21 -18.56
C TRP A 45 -4.55 -2.53 -17.11
N VAL A 46 -3.34 -3.07 -16.91
CA VAL A 46 -2.84 -3.38 -15.56
C VAL A 46 -2.61 -2.08 -14.81
N SER A 47 -2.01 -1.08 -15.46
CA SER A 47 -1.79 0.25 -14.88
C SER A 47 -3.10 0.92 -14.45
N PHE A 48 -4.14 0.86 -15.29
CA PHE A 48 -5.46 1.39 -14.97
C PHE A 48 -6.08 0.68 -13.77
N LEU A 49 -6.12 -0.66 -13.80
CA LEU A 49 -6.70 -1.45 -12.70
C LEU A 49 -5.95 -1.20 -11.39
N TRP A 50 -4.61 -1.12 -11.44
CA TRP A 50 -3.77 -0.85 -10.28
C TRP A 50 -4.06 0.54 -9.69
N THR A 51 -4.19 1.54 -10.56
CA THR A 51 -4.49 2.92 -10.15
C THR A 51 -5.90 3.02 -9.56
N ALA A 52 -6.88 2.31 -10.13
CA ALA A 52 -8.25 2.26 -9.60
C ALA A 52 -8.31 1.61 -8.21
N ILE A 53 -7.58 0.51 -7.99
CA ILE A 53 -7.50 -0.15 -6.67
C ILE A 53 -6.79 0.77 -5.65
N LEU A 54 -5.68 1.40 -6.04
CA LEU A 54 -4.99 2.40 -5.22
C LEU A 54 -5.92 3.55 -4.81
N ALA A 55 -6.66 4.12 -5.76
CA ALA A 55 -7.61 5.20 -5.48
C ALA A 55 -8.71 4.73 -4.52
N THR A 56 -9.24 3.53 -4.74
CA THR A 56 -10.24 2.91 -3.85
C THR A 56 -9.68 2.70 -2.44
N TYR A 57 -8.42 2.27 -2.32
CA TYR A 57 -7.75 2.11 -1.03
C TYR A 57 -7.60 3.43 -0.28
N TRP A 58 -7.22 4.51 -0.98
CA TRP A 58 -7.18 5.85 -0.41
C TRP A 58 -8.55 6.34 0.05
N VAL A 59 -9.58 6.17 -0.77
CA VAL A 59 -10.96 6.50 -0.40
C VAL A 59 -11.37 5.72 0.85
N TRP A 60 -11.05 4.43 0.91
CA TRP A 60 -11.35 3.61 2.08
C TRP A 60 -10.62 4.10 3.35
N MET A 61 -9.34 4.45 3.25
CA MET A 61 -8.59 5.04 4.37
C MET A 61 -9.22 6.35 4.86
N PHE A 62 -9.69 7.21 3.94
CA PHE A 62 -10.44 8.41 4.29
C PHE A 62 -11.79 8.09 4.95
N LEU A 63 -12.50 7.08 4.47
CA LEU A 63 -13.77 6.66 5.06
C LEU A 63 -13.61 6.12 6.49
N LEU A 64 -12.48 5.48 6.81
CA LEU A 64 -12.16 5.06 8.18
C LEU A 64 -12.06 6.23 9.17
N LEU A 65 -11.76 7.45 8.72
CA LEU A 65 -11.73 8.63 9.60
C LEU A 65 -13.11 9.02 10.13
N PHE A 66 -14.18 8.66 9.44
CA PHE A 66 -15.54 8.96 9.89
C PHE A 66 -16.00 8.02 11.00
N GLU A 67 -15.48 6.79 11.03
CA GLU A 67 -15.87 5.74 11.97
C GLU A 67 -15.10 5.83 13.29
N ARG A 68 -15.80 6.04 14.42
CA ARG A 68 -15.19 6.38 15.72
C ARG A 68 -14.16 5.34 16.21
N THR A 69 -14.42 4.07 15.93
CA THR A 69 -13.60 2.94 16.41
C THR A 69 -12.32 2.75 15.61
N SER A 70 -12.30 3.13 14.33
CA SER A 70 -11.17 2.92 13.41
C SER A 70 -10.48 4.21 12.96
N ARG A 71 -10.87 5.39 13.50
CA ARG A 71 -10.25 6.68 13.16
C ARG A 71 -8.74 6.68 13.29
N VAL A 72 -8.24 6.10 14.39
CA VAL A 72 -6.80 6.09 14.67
C VAL A 72 -6.07 5.26 13.62
N HIS A 73 -6.61 4.09 13.25
CA HIS A 73 -6.03 3.25 12.19
C HIS A 73 -6.01 3.98 10.84
N GLY A 74 -7.12 4.62 10.45
CA GLY A 74 -7.21 5.38 9.20
C GLY A 74 -6.22 6.55 9.17
N LEU A 75 -6.09 7.29 10.27
CA LEU A 75 -5.20 8.44 10.39
C LEU A 75 -3.72 8.01 10.28
N VAL A 76 -3.33 6.96 11.00
CA VAL A 76 -1.95 6.44 10.96
C VAL A 76 -1.62 5.88 9.57
N LEU A 77 -2.53 5.15 8.93
CA LEU A 77 -2.34 4.65 7.56
C LEU A 77 -2.15 5.78 6.54
N LEU A 78 -2.94 6.85 6.64
CA LEU A 78 -2.79 8.03 5.79
C LEU A 78 -1.45 8.74 6.03
N LEU A 79 -1.05 8.92 7.30
CA LEU A 79 0.22 9.57 7.62
C LEU A 79 1.42 8.80 7.07
N ILE A 80 1.43 7.47 7.20
CA ILE A 80 2.49 6.63 6.66
C ILE A 80 2.50 6.70 5.13
N SER A 81 1.33 6.63 4.50
CA SER A 81 1.22 6.69 3.04
C SER A 81 1.71 8.03 2.46
N ILE A 82 1.37 9.14 3.13
CA ILE A 82 1.87 10.49 2.74
C ILE A 82 3.37 10.57 2.95
N THR A 83 3.86 10.15 4.12
CA THR A 83 5.28 10.20 4.47
C THR A 83 6.10 9.35 3.51
N GLY A 84 5.65 8.13 3.21
CA GLY A 84 6.29 7.23 2.25
C GLY A 84 6.28 7.77 0.82
N TYR A 85 5.22 8.46 0.40
CA TYR A 85 5.20 9.18 -0.88
C TYR A 85 6.25 10.29 -0.94
N LEU A 86 6.34 11.12 0.10
CA LEU A 86 7.30 12.23 0.18
C LEU A 86 8.75 11.73 0.17
N ILE A 87 9.05 10.68 0.93
CA ILE A 87 10.39 10.07 0.97
C ILE A 87 10.75 9.48 -0.40
N ARG A 88 9.85 8.72 -1.04
CA ARG A 88 10.12 8.13 -2.37
C ARG A 88 10.33 9.17 -3.46
N ARG A 89 9.69 10.35 -3.35
CA ARG A 89 9.91 11.47 -4.28
C ARG A 89 11.32 12.06 -4.13
N ALA A 90 11.90 12.03 -2.93
CA ALA A 90 13.20 12.64 -2.63
C ALA A 90 14.38 11.64 -2.69
N CYS A 91 14.13 10.34 -2.63
CA CYS A 91 15.17 9.32 -2.60
C CYS A 91 15.65 8.88 -4.00
N ALA A 92 16.93 8.51 -4.08
CA ALA A 92 17.49 7.83 -5.25
C ALA A 92 16.84 6.45 -5.44
N LEU A 93 16.66 6.02 -6.70
CA LEU A 93 16.02 4.75 -7.09
C LEU A 93 16.51 3.53 -6.30
N LYS A 94 17.81 3.46 -5.99
CA LYS A 94 18.42 2.37 -5.19
C LYS A 94 17.83 2.19 -3.79
N TRP A 95 17.31 3.27 -3.17
CA TRP A 95 16.72 3.24 -1.84
C TRP A 95 15.20 3.08 -1.87
N VAL A 96 14.57 3.30 -3.03
CA VAL A 96 13.11 3.28 -3.17
C VAL A 96 12.56 1.92 -2.76
N LEU A 97 13.17 0.81 -3.20
CA LEU A 97 12.73 -0.54 -2.83
C LEU A 97 12.75 -0.76 -1.32
N VAL A 98 13.85 -0.40 -0.65
CA VAL A 98 13.99 -0.54 0.81
C VAL A 98 12.88 0.22 1.55
N PHE A 99 12.63 1.47 1.15
CA PHE A 99 11.57 2.26 1.76
C PHE A 99 10.18 1.68 1.46
N LEU A 100 9.95 1.16 0.25
CA LEU A 100 8.66 0.56 -0.12
C LEU A 100 8.39 -0.72 0.68
N THR A 101 9.40 -1.55 0.92
CA THR A 101 9.30 -2.74 1.76
C THR A 101 9.04 -2.38 3.22
N PHE A 102 9.76 -1.41 3.76
CA PHE A 102 9.55 -0.95 5.14
C PHE A 102 8.17 -0.33 5.32
N GLU A 103 7.77 0.56 4.42
CA GLU A 103 6.44 1.19 4.42
C GLU A 103 5.33 0.13 4.34
N GLY A 104 5.44 -0.83 3.42
CA GLY A 104 4.47 -1.92 3.29
C GLY A 104 4.41 -2.82 4.53
N ALA A 105 5.55 -3.15 5.15
CA ALA A 105 5.57 -3.92 6.39
C ALA A 105 4.83 -3.21 7.53
N VAL A 106 5.03 -1.89 7.68
CA VAL A 106 4.31 -1.10 8.68
C VAL A 106 2.80 -1.07 8.37
N ARG A 107 2.40 -0.87 7.10
CA ARG A 107 0.99 -0.89 6.70
C ARG A 107 0.33 -2.25 6.95
N ILE A 108 1.01 -3.34 6.63
CA ILE A 108 0.53 -4.71 6.91
C ILE A 108 0.32 -4.92 8.41
N GLY A 109 1.28 -4.50 9.24
CA GLY A 109 1.15 -4.57 10.70
C GLY A 109 -0.06 -3.78 11.22
N LEU A 110 -0.31 -2.60 10.66
CA LEU A 110 -1.47 -1.77 11.01
C LEU A 110 -2.79 -2.37 10.54
N LEU A 111 -2.83 -3.03 9.38
CA LEU A 111 -4.02 -3.72 8.85
C LEU A 111 -4.35 -5.00 9.61
N PHE A 112 -3.38 -5.62 10.28
CA PHE A 112 -3.62 -6.82 11.07
C PHE A 112 -4.56 -6.57 12.26
N SER A 113 -4.49 -5.40 12.88
CA SER A 113 -5.35 -4.99 14.00
C SER A 113 -6.85 -4.93 13.64
N PRO A 114 -7.29 -4.21 12.57
CA PRO A 114 -8.69 -4.21 12.14
C PRO A 114 -9.12 -5.57 11.57
N CYS A 115 -8.21 -6.37 10.97
CA CYS A 115 -8.52 -7.75 10.58
C CYS A 115 -8.89 -8.63 11.78
N ALA A 116 -8.10 -8.56 12.86
CA ALA A 116 -8.40 -9.30 14.09
C ALA A 116 -9.72 -8.84 14.73
N TYR A 117 -10.04 -7.55 14.64
CA TYR A 117 -11.32 -7.01 15.09
C TYR A 117 -12.49 -7.47 14.22
N ALA A 118 -12.32 -7.50 12.89
CA ALA A 118 -13.31 -8.05 11.94
C ALA A 118 -13.59 -9.53 12.25
N TRP A 119 -12.54 -10.31 12.46
CA TRP A 119 -12.63 -11.74 12.74
C TRP A 119 -13.37 -12.04 14.05
N ARG A 120 -13.17 -11.23 15.09
CA ARG A 120 -13.87 -11.40 16.38
C ARG A 120 -15.37 -11.07 16.33
N ARG A 121 -15.84 -10.40 15.28
CA ARG A 121 -17.23 -9.98 15.12
C ARG A 121 -18.04 -10.85 14.15
N LEU A 122 -17.37 -11.70 13.38
CA LEU A 122 -17.96 -12.81 12.63
C LEU A 122 -18.31 -13.96 13.58
#